data_AF-A0A1Y0GYK2-F1
#
_entry.id   AF-A0A1Y0GYK2-F1
#
_cell.length_a   1.000
_cell.length_b   1.000
_cell.length_c   1.000
_cell.angle_alpha   90.00
_cell.angle_beta   90.00
_cell.angle_gamma   90.00
#
_symmetry.space_group_name_H-M   'P 1'
#
loop_
_entity.id
_entity.type
_entity.pdbx_description
1 polymer ?
#
loop_
_entity_poly.entity_id
_entity_poly.type
_entity_poly.pdbx_seq_one_letter_code
_entity_poly.pdbx_strand_id
1 'polypeptide(L)' 'MKQVDKILVSGAFGSLLEWGRSEADRVIREFEMGLDFDFSALGEGRRKVLRMELVKRGYSVVEGRLVRLKSGRLVA' A
#
# COMPACT_ATOMS: atom_id res chain seq x y z
N MET A 1 22.99 18.62 -32.06
CA MET A 1 21.76 18.05 -31.46
C MET A 1 21.99 17.95 -29.96
N LYS A 2 21.18 18.61 -29.13
CA LYS A 2 21.30 18.46 -27.67
C LYS A 2 20.57 17.19 -27.27
N GLN A 3 21.32 16.19 -26.79
CA GLN A 3 20.81 14.96 -26.25
C GLN A 3 19.98 15.33 -25.00
N VAL A 4 18.67 15.15 -25.06
CA VAL A 4 17.83 15.21 -23.87
C VAL A 4 18.02 13.88 -23.19
N ASP A 5 18.79 13.85 -22.11
CA ASP A 5 18.86 12.71 -21.21
C ASP A 5 17.43 12.39 -20.77
N LYS A 6 16.89 11.28 -21.29
CA LYS A 6 15.59 10.78 -20.85
C LYS A 6 15.78 10.30 -19.43
N ILE A 7 15.43 11.15 -18.47
CA ILE A 7 15.33 10.83 -17.06
C ILE A 7 14.54 9.50 -16.93
N LEU A 8 15.25 8.43 -16.58
CA LEU A 8 14.74 7.10 -16.25
C LEU A 8 13.98 7.15 -14.92
N VAL A 9 12.88 7.90 -14.83
CA VAL A 9 12.02 7.94 -13.63
C VAL A 9 10.94 6.85 -13.65
N SER A 10 10.80 6.11 -14.75
CA SER A 10 9.73 5.11 -14.90
C SER A 10 9.98 3.75 -14.23
N GLY A 11 11.21 3.40 -13.84
CA GLY A 11 11.52 2.07 -13.27
C GLY A 11 11.27 1.92 -11.77
N ALA A 12 11.66 2.93 -10.99
CA ALA A 12 11.60 2.88 -9.52
C ALA A 12 10.16 3.02 -8.96
N PHE A 13 9.31 3.78 -9.64
CA PHE A 13 7.92 3.93 -9.22
C PHE A 13 7.05 2.73 -9.63
N GLY A 14 7.31 2.14 -10.81
CA GLY A 14 6.62 0.93 -11.27
C GLY A 14 6.87 -0.27 -10.34
N SER A 15 8.14 -0.50 -9.97
CA SER A 15 8.51 -1.55 -9.01
C SER A 15 7.91 -1.34 -7.62
N LEU A 16 7.79 -0.08 -7.17
CA LEU A 16 7.14 0.23 -5.89
C LEU A 16 5.63 -0.04 -5.92
N LEU A 17 4.95 0.25 -7.04
CA LEU A 17 3.53 -0.07 -7.22
C LEU A 17 3.27 -1.57 -7.27
N GLU A 18 4.14 -2.33 -7.95
CA GLU A 18 4.05 -3.80 -7.98
C GLU A 18 4.25 -4.40 -6.60
N TRP A 19 5.26 -3.93 -5.86
CA TRP A 19 5.45 -4.29 -4.46
C TRP A 19 4.19 -3.99 -3.65
N GLY A 20 3.62 -2.79 -3.77
CA GLY A 20 2.42 -2.38 -3.05
C GLY A 20 1.22 -3.28 -3.27
N ARG A 21 1.02 -3.75 -4.51
CA ARG A 21 -0.07 -4.69 -4.85
C ARG A 21 0.13 -6.03 -4.13
N SER A 22 1.31 -6.62 -4.25
CA SER A 22 1.63 -7.90 -3.61
C SER A 22 1.57 -7.81 -2.08
N GLU A 23 2.04 -6.70 -1.52
CA GLU A 23 2.05 -6.49 -0.07
C GLU A 23 0.63 -6.29 0.47
N ALA A 24 -0.24 -5.56 -0.24
CA ALA A 24 -1.64 -5.40 0.14
C ALA A 24 -2.38 -6.74 0.22
N ASP A 25 -2.16 -7.63 -0.75
CA ASP A 25 -2.79 -8.95 -0.76
C ASP A 25 -2.31 -9.82 0.41
N ARG A 26 -1.01 -9.76 0.75
CA ARG A 26 -0.44 -10.45 1.93
C ARG A 26 -1.04 -9.93 3.22
N VAL A 27 -1.05 -8.61 3.42
CA VAL A 27 -1.54 -7.95 4.64
C VAL A 27 -3.03 -8.23 4.86
N ILE A 28 -3.85 -8.19 3.81
CA ILE A 28 -5.27 -8.51 3.92
C ILE A 28 -5.48 -9.97 4.34
N ARG A 29 -4.75 -10.90 3.74
CA ARG A 29 -4.84 -12.32 4.10
C ARG A 29 -4.42 -12.57 5.55
N GLU A 30 -3.32 -11.96 5.99
CA GLU A 30 -2.85 -12.06 7.36
C GLU A 30 -3.87 -11.49 8.35
N PHE A 31 -4.46 -10.33 8.03
CA PHE A 31 -5.54 -9.74 8.82
C PHE A 31 -6.78 -10.64 8.90
N GLU A 32 -7.20 -11.24 7.77
CA GLU A 32 -8.33 -12.19 7.75
C GLU A 32 -8.05 -13.46 8.57
N MET A 33 -6.77 -13.80 8.78
CA MET A 33 -6.32 -14.87 9.66
C MET A 33 -6.16 -14.42 11.13
N GLY A 34 -6.46 -13.17 11.46
CA GLY A 34 -6.33 -12.61 12.81
C GLY A 34 -4.89 -12.22 13.21
N LEU A 35 -4.00 -12.04 12.23
CA LEU A 35 -2.63 -11.61 12.46
C LEU A 35 -2.51 -10.08 12.39
N ASP A 36 -1.69 -9.51 13.27
CA ASP A 36 -1.38 -8.09 13.26
C ASP A 36 -0.29 -7.76 12.24
N PHE A 37 -0.43 -6.61 11.58
CA PHE A 37 0.58 -6.06 10.67
C PHE A 37 1.07 -4.70 11.16
N ASP A 38 2.37 -4.57 11.38
CA ASP A 38 2.99 -3.33 11.86
C ASP A 38 3.27 -2.34 10.70
N PHE A 39 2.37 -1.37 10.54
CA PHE A 39 2.54 -0.28 9.57
C PHE A 39 3.68 0.68 9.92
N SER A 40 4.14 0.74 11.17
CA SER A 40 5.15 1.70 11.61
C SER A 40 6.55 1.36 11.08
N ALA A 41 6.83 0.07 10.88
CA ALA A 41 8.09 -0.46 10.34
C ALA A 41 8.35 -0.11 8.86
N LEU A 42 7.33 0.35 8.12
CA LEU A 42 7.45 0.70 6.71
C LEU A 42 7.94 2.14 6.51
N GLY A 43 8.85 2.36 5.55
CA GLY A 43 9.23 3.71 5.10
C GLY A 43 8.06 4.48 4.47
N GLU A 44 8.15 5.82 4.43
CA GLU A 44 7.04 6.70 4.00
C GLU A 44 6.48 6.37 2.60
N GLY A 45 7.35 6.16 1.61
CA GLY A 45 6.93 5.80 0.25
C GLY A 45 6.17 4.46 0.21
N ARG A 46 6.64 3.46 0.95
CA ARG A 46 5.99 2.15 1.07
C ARG A 46 4.64 2.26 1.77
N ARG A 47 4.55 3.03 2.87
CA ARG A 47 3.29 3.29 3.58
C ARG A 47 2.26 3.94 2.67
N LYS A 48 2.66 4.96 1.90
CA LYS A 48 1.76 5.66 0.98
C LYS A 48 1.20 4.73 -0.08
N VAL A 49 2.07 3.94 -0.72
CA VAL A 49 1.67 3.02 -1.78
C VAL A 49 0.81 1.88 -1.24
N LEU A 50 1.19 1.26 -0.13
CA LEU A 50 0.39 0.22 0.52
C LEU A 50 -1.00 0.74 0.93
N ARG A 51 -1.08 1.94 1.52
CA ARG A 51 -2.36 2.57 1.87
C ARG A 51 -3.26 2.77 0.64
N MET A 52 -2.70 3.22 -0.49
CA MET A 52 -3.48 3.35 -1.73
C MET A 52 -4.03 2.01 -2.21
N GLU A 53 -3.22 0.95 -2.16
CA GLU A 53 -3.63 -0.38 -2.61
C GLU A 53 -4.67 -1.03 -1.69
N LEU A 54 -4.59 -0.80 -0.38
CA LEU A 54 -5.58 -1.26 0.60
C LEU A 54 -6.93 -0.56 0.43
N VAL A 55 -6.93 0.77 0.21
CA VAL A 55 -8.18 1.55 0.00
C VAL A 55 -8.93 1.06 -1.23
N LYS A 56 -8.25 0.73 -2.33
CA LYS A 56 -8.86 0.15 -3.54
C LYS A 56 -9.59 -1.17 -3.25
N ARG A 57 -9.12 -1.92 -2.26
CA ARG A 57 -9.69 -3.20 -1.83
C ARG A 57 -10.72 -3.05 -0.70
N GLY A 58 -11.07 -1.82 -0.32
CA GLY A 58 -12.02 -1.55 0.74
C GLY A 58 -11.43 -1.72 2.14
N TYR A 59 -10.15 -1.45 2.33
CA TYR A 59 -9.48 -1.45 3.63
C TYR A 59 -8.89 -0.07 3.95
N SER A 60 -8.75 0.25 5.23
CA SER A 60 -8.05 1.45 5.70
C SER A 60 -7.11 1.08 6.85
N VAL A 61 -6.27 2.02 7.24
CA VAL A 61 -5.36 1.89 8.37
C VAL A 61 -5.68 2.98 9.37
N VAL A 62 -6.10 2.59 10.58
CA VAL A 62 -6.46 3.50 11.67
C VAL A 62 -5.59 3.13 12.87
N GLU A 63 -4.87 4.11 13.43
CA GLU A 63 -3.96 3.90 14.57
C GLU A 63 -2.97 2.74 14.38
N GLY A 64 -2.52 2.53 13.13
CA GLY A 64 -1.59 1.45 12.79
C GLY A 64 -2.24 0.07 12.60
N ARG A 65 -3.56 -0.05 12.69
CA ARG A 65 -4.30 -1.30 12.48
C ARG A 65 -5.09 -1.29 11.18
N LEU A 66 -5.14 -2.44 10.51
CA LEU A 66 -5.97 -2.61 9.32
C LEU A 66 -7.45 -2.72 9.72
N VAL A 67 -8.32 -2.01 9.03
CA VAL A 67 -9.78 -2.04 9.22
C VAL A 67 -10.49 -2.20 7.88
N ARG A 68 -11.64 -2.89 7.87
CA ARG A 68 -12.43 -3.05 6.65
C ARG A 68 -13.43 -1.91 6.49
N LEU A 69 -13.48 -1.31 5.32
CA LEU A 69 -14.47 -0.32 4.94
C LEU A 69 -15.78 -1.05 4.56
N LYS A 70 -16.88 -0.76 5.25
CA LYS A 70 -18.23 -1.14 4.77
C LYS A 70 -18.92 0.12 4.27
N SER A 71 -19.28 0.15 2.99
CA SER A 71 -20.15 1.21 2.42
C SER A 71 -19.60 2.64 2.56
N GLY A 72 -18.27 2.82 2.55
CA GLY A 72 -17.64 4.13 2.78
C GLY A 72 -17.58 4.58 4.24
N ARG A 73 -18.06 3.76 5.20
CA ARG A 73 -17.86 3.96 6.64
C ARG A 73 -16.76 3.03 7.17
N LEU A 74 -15.91 3.58 8.04
CA LEU A 74 -14.92 2.81 8.79
C LEU A 74 -15.66 1.84 9.72
N VAL A 75 -15.39 0.53 9.55
CA VAL A 75 -15.81 -0.50 10.49
C VAL A 75 -14.54 -1.02 11.14
N ALA A 76 -14.35 -0.69 12.42
CA ALA A 76 -13.27 -1.18 13.24
C ALA A 76 -13.35 -2.70 13.40
#